data_AF-A0A852H3R2-F1
#
_entry.id   AF-A0A852H3R2-F1
#
_cell.length_a   1.000
_cell.length_b   1.000
_cell.length_c   1.000
_cell.angle_alpha   90.00
_cell.angle_beta   90.00
_cell.angle_gamma   90.00
#
_symmetry.space_group_name_H-M   'P 1'
#
loop_
_entity.id
_entity.type
_entity.pdbx_description
1 polymer ?
#
loop_
_entity_poly.entity_id
_entity_poly.type
_entity_poly.pdbx_seq_one_letter_code
_entity_poly.pdbx_strand_id
1 'polypeptide(L)'
;KGLAPKPPPPVKDSYVMFGNQFQCDDLIIRPLERWGIERLHPMQFDHKKELRKLNMSILVNFLDLLDILIRSPGSIKREEKLEDLKLLFVHVHHLINEYCPHQAWETLRVTMEVQKCQRLETAERFQKHLERVVEMIQN
;
A
#
# COMPACT_ATOMS: atom_id res chain seq x y z
N LYS A 1 33.21 18.74 -18.37
CA LYS A 1 32.92 17.44 -17.71
C LYS A 1 32.61 17.74 -16.24
N GLY A 2 31.40 17.43 -15.78
CA GLY A 2 30.85 17.97 -14.53
C GLY A 2 31.59 17.50 -13.27
N LEU A 3 31.77 18.42 -12.31
CA LEU A 3 32.43 18.28 -11.00
C LEU A 3 31.59 17.48 -9.98
N ALA A 4 30.59 16.70 -10.43
CA ALA A 4 29.74 15.96 -9.51
C ALA A 4 30.55 14.81 -8.88
N PRO A 5 30.62 14.70 -7.54
CA PRO A 5 31.25 13.57 -6.89
C PRO A 5 30.51 12.28 -7.26
N LYS A 6 31.27 11.18 -7.38
CA LYS A 6 30.70 9.86 -7.66
C LYS A 6 29.73 9.49 -6.53
N PRO A 7 28.62 8.78 -6.83
CA PRO A 7 27.70 8.34 -5.79
C PRO A 7 28.43 7.43 -4.79
N PRO A 8 27.99 7.40 -3.53
CA PRO A 8 28.54 6.50 -2.53
C PRO A 8 28.34 5.04 -2.96
N PRO A 9 29.24 4.12 -2.53
CA PRO A 9 29.11 2.71 -2.84
C PRO A 9 27.81 2.14 -2.24
N PRO A 10 27.17 1.14 -2.90
CA PRO A 10 25.98 0.48 -2.37
C PRO A 10 26.27 -0.17 -1.01
N VAL A 11 25.34 -0.02 -0.07
CA VAL A 11 25.38 -0.73 1.21
C VAL A 11 25.08 -2.21 0.96
N LYS A 12 25.95 -3.10 1.44
CA LYS A 12 25.87 -4.54 1.13
C LYS A 12 25.16 -5.38 2.19
N ASP A 13 25.25 -4.97 3.45
CA ASP A 13 24.83 -5.84 4.56
C ASP A 13 23.55 -5.32 5.22
N SER A 14 23.66 -4.21 5.94
CA SER A 14 22.53 -3.61 6.63
C SER A 14 22.59 -2.08 6.59
N TYR A 15 21.43 -1.45 6.56
CA TYR A 15 21.28 0.00 6.57
C TYR A 15 20.24 0.41 7.60
N VAL A 16 20.36 1.63 8.11
CA VAL A 16 19.37 2.22 9.01
C VAL A 16 18.45 3.12 8.18
N MET A 17 17.14 2.89 8.29
CA MET A 17 16.12 3.69 7.64
C MET A 17 15.01 3.98 8.65
N PHE A 18 14.70 5.26 8.85
CA PHE A 18 13.71 5.72 9.83
C PHE A 18 13.92 5.14 11.25
N GLY A 19 15.18 5.05 11.69
CA GLY A 19 15.54 4.50 13.01
C GLY A 19 15.47 2.98 13.13
N ASN A 20 15.11 2.27 12.05
CA ASN A 20 15.06 0.80 12.03
C ASN A 20 16.24 0.25 11.23
N GLN A 21 16.84 -0.84 11.71
CA GLN A 21 17.91 -1.55 11.00
C GLN A 21 17.31 -2.53 10.00
N PHE A 22 17.67 -2.42 8.71
CA PHE A 22 17.26 -3.26 7.58
C PHE A 22 18.42 -4.09 7.06
N GLN A 23 18.16 -5.35 6.72
CA GLN A 23 19.08 -6.18 5.95
C GLN A 23 18.78 -6.04 4.47
N CYS A 24 19.79 -6.04 3.61
CA CYS A 24 19.59 -5.89 2.17
C CYS A 24 18.81 -7.06 1.54
N ASP A 25 18.85 -8.25 2.13
CA ASP A 25 18.16 -9.46 1.63
C ASP A 25 16.78 -9.70 2.26
N ASP A 26 16.35 -8.87 3.20
CA ASP A 26 15.06 -9.05 3.86
C ASP A 26 13.89 -8.71 2.92
N LEU A 27 12.76 -9.41 3.13
CA LEU A 27 11.49 -9.02 2.52
C LEU A 27 11.20 -7.55 2.84
N ILE A 28 10.77 -6.78 1.82
CA ILE A 28 10.43 -5.35 1.93
C ILE A 28 9.44 -5.13 3.09
N ILE A 29 8.55 -6.10 3.31
CA ILE A 29 7.57 -6.10 4.40
C ILE A 29 7.96 -7.22 5.36
N ARG A 30 8.29 -6.83 6.59
CA ARG A 30 8.69 -7.78 7.63
C ARG A 30 7.46 -8.47 8.22
N PRO A 31 7.52 -9.78 8.50
CA PRO A 31 6.45 -10.48 9.19
C PRO A 31 6.21 -9.90 10.59
N LEU A 32 4.94 -9.93 11.03
CA LEU A 32 4.52 -9.50 12.37
C LEU A 32 5.28 -10.24 13.49
N GLU A 33 5.63 -11.50 13.25
CA GLU A 33 6.29 -12.38 14.22
C GLU A 33 7.70 -11.89 14.57
N ARG A 34 8.40 -11.21 13.65
CA ARG A 34 9.70 -10.59 13.94
C ARG A 34 9.60 -9.42 14.93
N TRP A 35 8.40 -8.89 15.14
CA TRP A 35 8.11 -7.78 16.05
C TRP A 35 7.49 -8.30 17.36
N GLY A 36 7.44 -9.63 17.54
CA GLY A 36 6.81 -10.26 18.70
C GLY A 36 5.28 -10.18 18.68
N ILE A 37 4.68 -9.85 17.54
CA ILE A 37 3.22 -9.72 17.40
C ILE A 37 2.66 -11.03 16.84
N GLU A 38 1.77 -11.64 17.61
CA GLU A 38 1.09 -12.87 17.19
C GLU A 38 0.09 -12.57 16.07
N ARG A 39 0.10 -13.40 15.04
CA ARG A 39 -0.72 -13.20 13.84
C ARG A 39 -2.19 -13.56 14.10
N LEU A 40 -3.10 -12.63 13.81
CA LEU A 40 -4.56 -12.83 13.96
C LEU A 40 -5.27 -13.55 12.79
N HIS A 41 -4.56 -13.85 11.69
CA HIS A 41 -5.12 -14.45 10.47
C HIS A 41 -4.31 -15.68 10.03
N PRO A 42 -4.91 -16.65 9.30
CA PRO A 42 -4.20 -17.85 8.83
C PRO A 42 -3.15 -17.52 7.76
N MET A 43 -2.19 -18.41 7.49
CA MET A 43 -1.15 -18.17 6.46
C MET A 43 -1.70 -18.03 5.03
N GLN A 44 -2.81 -18.68 4.73
CA GLN A 44 -3.50 -18.56 3.45
C GLN A 44 -4.87 -17.93 3.66
N PHE A 45 -5.09 -16.79 3.03
CA PHE A 45 -6.31 -16.01 3.21
C PHE A 45 -6.57 -15.08 2.03
N ASP A 46 -7.81 -14.60 1.95
CA ASP A 46 -8.21 -13.54 1.04
C ASP A 46 -7.99 -12.19 1.75
N HIS A 47 -7.07 -11.38 1.23
CA HIS A 47 -6.68 -10.09 1.82
C HIS A 47 -7.88 -9.16 2.02
N LYS A 48 -8.82 -9.15 1.06
CA LYS A 48 -10.00 -8.28 1.11
C LYS A 48 -10.97 -8.75 2.20
N LYS A 49 -11.13 -10.07 2.37
CA LYS A 49 -11.98 -10.62 3.43
C LYS A 49 -11.39 -10.38 4.81
N GLU A 50 -10.10 -10.62 5.00
CA GLU A 50 -9.45 -10.41 6.29
C GLU A 50 -9.40 -8.92 6.67
N LEU A 51 -9.12 -8.03 5.72
CA LEU A 51 -9.16 -6.58 5.97
C LEU A 51 -10.57 -6.11 6.40
N ARG A 52 -11.63 -6.64 5.77
CA ARG A 52 -13.02 -6.36 6.17
C ARG A 52 -13.34 -6.88 7.57
N LYS A 53 -12.87 -8.09 7.89
CA LYS A 53 -13.06 -8.71 9.21
C LYS A 53 -12.39 -7.86 10.30
N LEU A 54 -11.12 -7.48 10.10
CA LEU A 54 -10.41 -6.60 11.03
C LEU A 54 -11.08 -5.23 11.17
N ASN A 55 -11.58 -4.64 10.08
CA ASN A 55 -12.31 -3.37 10.13
C ASN A 55 -13.59 -3.48 10.99
N MET A 56 -14.33 -4.57 10.86
CA MET A 56 -15.48 -4.84 11.73
C MET A 56 -15.06 -5.08 13.18
N SER A 57 -13.97 -5.81 13.42
CA SER A 57 -13.42 -5.99 14.77
C SER A 57 -12.99 -4.67 15.42
N ILE A 58 -12.41 -3.73 14.66
CA ILE A 58 -12.06 -2.39 15.13
C ILE A 58 -13.33 -1.63 15.54
N LEU A 59 -14.36 -1.65 14.70
CA LEU A 59 -15.62 -0.98 15.00
C LEU A 59 -16.25 -1.51 16.29
N VAL A 60 -16.33 -2.83 16.46
CA VAL A 60 -16.91 -3.44 17.67
C VAL A 60 -16.07 -3.08 18.91
N ASN A 61 -14.74 -3.19 18.84
CA ASN A 61 -13.89 -2.82 19.97
C ASN A 61 -13.99 -1.33 20.34
N PHE A 62 -14.19 -0.46 19.35
CA PHE A 62 -14.42 0.96 19.60
C PHE A 62 -15.76 1.21 20.30
N LEU A 63 -16.83 0.52 19.89
CA LEU A 63 -18.13 0.60 20.57
C LEU A 63 -18.06 0.07 22.01
N ASP A 64 -17.36 -1.04 22.24
CA ASP A 64 -17.13 -1.58 23.58
C ASP A 64 -16.35 -0.60 24.46
N LEU A 65 -15.33 0.05 23.90
CA LEU A 65 -14.58 1.10 24.60
C LEU A 65 -15.48 2.28 24.98
N LEU A 66 -16.38 2.72 24.10
CA LEU A 66 -17.35 3.77 24.41
C LEU A 66 -18.28 3.37 25.56
N ASP A 67 -18.80 2.14 25.56
CA ASP A 67 -19.66 1.65 26.65
C ASP A 67 -18.91 1.61 27.99
N ILE A 68 -17.64 1.18 27.99
CA ILE A 68 -16.78 1.23 29.18
C ILE A 68 -16.59 2.66 29.67
N LEU A 69 -16.31 3.61 28.78
CA LEU A 69 -16.10 5.01 29.15
C LEU A 69 -17.36 5.66 29.74
N ILE A 70 -18.54 5.27 29.25
CA ILE A 70 -19.82 5.75 29.79
C ILE A 70 -20.10 5.17 31.18
N ARG A 71 -19.83 3.87 31.39
CA ARG A 71 -20.19 3.16 32.62
C ARG A 71 -19.14 3.29 33.73
N SER A 72 -17.86 3.17 33.38
CA SER A 72 -16.75 3.12 34.33
C SER A 72 -15.43 3.56 33.66
N PRO A 73 -15.22 4.88 33.52
CA PRO A 73 -14.07 5.41 32.78
C PRO A 73 -12.71 5.14 33.44
N GLY A 74 -12.67 4.84 34.74
CA GLY A 74 -11.45 4.48 35.48
C GLY A 74 -11.17 2.98 35.58
N SER A 75 -11.95 2.14 34.88
CA SER A 75 -11.76 0.70 34.89
C SER A 75 -10.55 0.29 34.03
N ILE A 76 -9.76 -0.68 34.52
CA ILE A 76 -8.65 -1.29 33.76
C ILE A 76 -9.07 -1.87 32.40
N LYS A 77 -10.36 -2.20 32.24
CA LYS A 77 -10.94 -2.65 30.97
C LYS A 77 -10.76 -1.63 29.84
N ARG A 78 -10.64 -0.35 30.18
CA ARG A 78 -10.35 0.73 29.21
C ARG A 78 -8.98 0.51 28.59
N GLU A 79 -7.95 0.32 29.42
CA GLU A 79 -6.59 0.09 28.96
C GLU A 79 -6.49 -1.22 28.16
N GLU A 80 -7.15 -2.29 28.61
CA GLU A 80 -7.23 -3.56 27.84
C GLU A 80 -7.81 -3.34 26.44
N LYS A 81 -8.94 -2.62 26.32
CA LYS A 81 -9.56 -2.31 25.02
C LYS A 81 -8.71 -1.41 24.14
N LEU A 82 -7.91 -0.53 24.73
CA LEU A 82 -6.99 0.31 23.99
C LEU A 82 -5.84 -0.51 23.40
N GLU A 83 -5.31 -1.49 24.14
CA GLU A 83 -4.30 -2.43 23.62
C GLU A 83 -4.86 -3.33 22.53
N ASP A 84 -6.09 -3.84 22.68
CA ASP A 84 -6.78 -4.59 21.62
C ASP A 84 -6.90 -3.77 20.32
N LEU A 85 -7.30 -2.50 20.43
CA LEU A 85 -7.42 -1.60 19.27
C LEU A 85 -6.06 -1.35 18.62
N LYS A 86 -5.00 -1.08 19.41
CA LYS A 86 -3.64 -0.92 18.88
C LYS A 86 -3.20 -2.15 18.09
N LEU A 87 -3.44 -3.35 18.64
CA LEU A 87 -3.11 -4.61 18.00
C LEU A 87 -3.84 -4.76 16.66
N LEU A 88 -5.14 -4.45 16.62
CA LEU A 88 -5.95 -4.51 15.39
C LEU A 88 -5.43 -3.53 14.32
N PHE A 89 -5.06 -2.31 14.70
CA PHE A 89 -4.52 -1.32 13.75
C PHE A 89 -3.15 -1.74 13.19
N VAL A 90 -2.28 -2.34 14.00
CA VAL A 90 -1.00 -2.88 13.51
C VAL A 90 -1.24 -3.98 12.47
N HIS A 91 -2.22 -4.87 12.71
CA HIS A 91 -2.59 -5.91 11.76
C HIS A 91 -3.16 -5.37 10.45
N VAL A 92 -4.04 -4.36 10.52
CA VAL A 92 -4.58 -3.68 9.33
C VAL A 92 -3.46 -3.03 8.53
N HIS A 93 -2.57 -2.31 9.19
CA HIS A 93 -1.42 -1.66 8.54
C HIS A 93 -0.53 -2.69 7.83
N HIS A 94 -0.24 -3.81 8.48
CA HIS A 94 0.55 -4.88 7.89
C HIS A 94 -0.12 -5.47 6.64
N LEU A 95 -1.41 -5.84 6.71
CA LEU A 95 -2.15 -6.39 5.56
C LEU A 95 -2.22 -5.41 4.38
N ILE A 96 -2.39 -4.12 4.64
CA ILE A 96 -2.38 -3.09 3.58
C ILE A 96 -1.01 -3.05 2.92
N ASN A 97 0.06 -3.07 3.71
CA ASN A 97 1.41 -3.08 3.18
C ASN A 97 1.66 -4.32 2.32
N GLU A 98 1.26 -5.51 2.78
CA GLU A 98 1.39 -6.76 2.00
C GLU A 98 0.67 -6.68 0.64
N TYR A 99 -0.40 -5.89 0.56
CA TYR A 99 -1.15 -5.67 -0.67
C TYR A 99 -0.55 -4.60 -1.61
N CYS A 100 0.30 -3.70 -1.10
CA CYS A 100 0.89 -2.61 -1.89
C CYS A 100 1.61 -3.07 -3.18
N PRO A 101 2.41 -4.15 -3.19
CA PRO A 101 3.02 -4.65 -4.42
C PRO A 101 1.97 -5.01 -5.48
N HIS A 102 0.92 -5.73 -5.10
CA HIS A 102 -0.18 -6.08 -6.02
C HIS A 102 -0.85 -4.81 -6.60
N GLN A 103 -1.10 -3.82 -5.75
CA GLN A 103 -1.65 -2.54 -6.18
C GLN A 103 -0.73 -1.80 -7.18
N ALA A 104 0.59 -1.85 -6.98
CA ALA A 104 1.54 -1.24 -7.90
C ALA A 104 1.49 -1.92 -9.29
N TRP A 105 1.40 -3.25 -9.34
CA TRP A 105 1.23 -4.00 -10.60
C TRP A 105 -0.06 -3.60 -11.32
N GLU A 106 -1.16 -3.51 -10.60
CA GLU A 106 -2.46 -3.13 -11.15
C GLU A 106 -2.44 -1.69 -11.67
N THR A 107 -1.81 -0.78 -10.92
CA THR A 107 -1.63 0.62 -11.32
C THR A 107 -0.81 0.72 -12.60
N LEU A 108 0.28 -0.06 -12.72
CA LEU A 108 1.09 -0.11 -13.93
C LEU A 108 0.29 -0.60 -15.12
N ARG A 109 -0.49 -1.68 -14.95
CA ARG A 109 -1.33 -2.24 -16.00
C ARG A 109 -2.33 -1.22 -16.54
N VAL A 110 -3.08 -0.57 -15.66
CA VAL A 110 -4.07 0.46 -16.04
C VAL A 110 -3.37 1.63 -16.73
N THR A 111 -2.23 2.08 -16.21
CA THR A 111 -1.44 3.16 -16.80
C THR A 111 -1.00 2.82 -18.23
N MET A 112 -0.55 1.59 -18.48
CA MET A 112 -0.13 1.15 -19.81
C MET A 112 -1.30 1.10 -20.80
N GLU A 113 -2.48 0.65 -20.36
CA GLU A 113 -3.66 0.64 -21.24
C GLU A 113 -4.09 2.06 -21.62
N VAL A 114 -4.07 2.99 -20.66
CA VAL A 114 -4.33 4.42 -20.93
C VAL A 114 -3.34 4.98 -21.95
N GLN A 115 -2.04 4.70 -21.79
CA GLN A 115 -1.02 5.15 -22.73
C GLN A 115 -1.22 4.58 -24.14
N LYS A 116 -1.63 3.32 -24.25
CA LYS A 116 -1.96 2.68 -25.53
C LYS A 116 -3.15 3.35 -26.21
N CYS A 117 -4.25 3.57 -25.48
CA CYS A 117 -5.42 4.28 -26.02
C CYS A 117 -5.05 5.68 -26.51
N GLN A 118 -4.32 6.45 -25.72
CA GLN A 118 -3.87 7.80 -26.10
C GLN A 118 -3.02 7.80 -27.37
N ARG A 119 -2.14 6.80 -27.55
CA ARG A 119 -1.33 6.66 -28.77
C ARG A 119 -2.19 6.36 -29.99
N LEU A 120 -3.19 5.48 -29.86
CA LEU A 120 -4.10 5.14 -30.95
C LEU A 120 -4.97 6.34 -31.35
N GLU A 121 -5.57 7.03 -30.39
CA GLU A 121 -6.35 8.25 -30.64
C GLU A 121 -5.51 9.35 -31.30
N THR A 122 -4.25 9.50 -30.85
CA THR A 122 -3.32 10.47 -31.45
C THR A 122 -2.99 10.10 -32.90
N ALA A 123 -2.73 8.82 -33.18
CA ALA A 123 -2.48 8.34 -34.54
C ALA A 123 -3.69 8.54 -35.45
N GLU A 124 -4.89 8.21 -34.97
CA GLU A 124 -6.15 8.43 -35.70
C GLU A 124 -6.37 9.92 -36.00
N ARG A 125 -6.10 10.79 -35.03
CA ARG A 125 -6.18 12.25 -35.21
C ARG A 125 -5.20 12.72 -36.30
N PHE A 126 -3.96 12.23 -36.28
CA PHE A 126 -2.98 12.57 -37.32
C PHE A 126 -3.42 12.10 -38.70
N GLN A 127 -3.97 10.89 -38.80
CA GLN A 127 -4.49 10.35 -40.06
C GLN A 127 -5.63 11.22 -40.62
N LYS A 128 -6.60 11.63 -39.79
CA LYS A 128 -7.68 12.55 -40.17
C LYS A 128 -7.18 13.94 -40.58
N HIS A 129 -6.07 14.41 -40.02
CA HIS A 129 -5.46 15.67 -40.45
C HIS A 129 -4.75 15.51 -41.80
N LEU A 130 -4.07 14.39 -42.02
CA LEU A 130 -3.40 14.10 -43.29
C LEU A 130 -4.41 14.00 -44.44
N GLU A 131 -5.50 13.26 -44.26
CA GLU A 131 -6.57 13.12 -45.26
C GLU A 131 -7.13 14.48 -45.68
N ARG A 132 -7.43 15.35 -44.72
CA ARG A 132 -7.90 16.72 -45.01
C ARG A 132 -6.89 17.53 -45.81
N VAL A 133 -5.60 17.44 -45.49
CA VAL A 133 -4.55 18.17 -46.24
C VAL A 133 -4.43 17.62 -47.67
N VAL A 134 -4.53 16.31 -47.86
CA VAL A 134 -4.49 15.69 -49.19
C VAL A 134 -5.69 16.14 -50.03
N GLU A 135 -6.90 16.15 -49.47
CA GLU A 135 -8.11 16.65 -50.14
C GLU A 135 -7.99 18.13 -50.55
N MET A 136 -7.32 18.96 -49.73
CA MET A 136 -7.08 20.37 -50.06
C MET A 136 -6.07 20.58 -51.19
N ILE A 137 -5.11 19.67 -51.37
CA ILE A 137 -4.09 19.76 -52.44
C ILE A 137 -4.63 19.26 -53.77
N GLN A 138 -5.59 18.32 -53.75
CA GLN A 138 -6.18 17.72 -54.94
C GLN A 138 -7.32 18.54 -55.57
N ASN A 139 -7.82 19.57 -54.88
CA ASN A 139 -8.74 20.58 -55.40
C ASN A 139 -8.00 21.86 -55.78
#